data_AF-A0A916NLH4-F1
#
_entry.id   AF-A0A916NLH4-F1
#
_cell.length_a   1.000
_cell.length_b   1.000
_cell.length_c   1.000
_cell.angle_alpha   90.00
_cell.angle_beta   90.00
_cell.angle_gamma   90.00
#
_symmetry.space_group_name_H-M   'P 1'
#
loop_
_entity.id
_entity.type
_entity.pdbx_description
1 polymer ?
#
loop_
_entity_poly.entity_id
_entity_poly.type
_entity_poly.pdbx_seq_one_letter_code
_entity_poly.pdbx_strand_id
1 'polypeptide(L)'
;MIRISLGILMLLVSCSGKEKNIAEEDTCNGTCFTCEAAPEGTIFCDDFENNVPLKEKYFEYNDAGGRFILQDHVGQGGSRGMKVVFRKGDVDVGALRKSIGRTPGDYISKNASSPEKDFNEIYWRVDLRRQAGWKGGGADKLTRATVMANEAWAQGAIGHLWSSGNYLVMDPASGIDEAGNLVTTKYNDFDKLRWNLGKKLGTTDMYSDATAGEWFCVEGHMKLNTPGNKDGIFEFWINDQLQGITTGMNWHGNWNSDARNMKINGVFFENYWNNGSVQDQERYMDNIVISTKRIGCSCGK
;
A
#
# COMPACT_ATOMS: atom_id res chain seq x y z
N MET A 1 -29.23 3.05 -70.56
CA MET A 1 -28.09 3.38 -71.46
C MET A 1 -27.38 4.60 -70.90
N ILE A 2 -26.08 4.45 -70.57
CA ILE A 2 -24.98 5.41 -70.83
C ILE A 2 -25.08 6.77 -70.08
N ARG A 3 -24.14 7.27 -69.26
CA ARG A 3 -22.73 6.98 -68.93
C ARG A 3 -22.39 7.73 -67.64
N ILE A 4 -21.58 7.14 -66.76
CA ILE A 4 -20.88 7.84 -65.66
C ILE A 4 -19.37 7.75 -65.93
N SER A 5 -18.70 8.89 -65.92
CA SER A 5 -17.24 9.12 -65.87
C SER A 5 -17.10 10.65 -65.73
N LEU A 6 -16.17 11.28 -65.02
CA LEU A 6 -14.92 10.93 -64.37
C LEU A 6 -14.54 12.17 -63.53
N GLY A 7 -13.76 12.07 -62.45
CA GLY A 7 -13.11 13.27 -61.90
C GLY A 7 -12.57 13.16 -60.48
N ILE A 8 -11.37 12.60 -60.34
CA ILE A 8 -10.51 12.79 -59.16
C ILE A 8 -9.95 14.22 -59.21
N LEU A 9 -10.09 14.97 -58.12
CA LEU A 9 -9.36 16.21 -57.90
C LEU A 9 -8.69 16.16 -56.52
N MET A 10 -7.37 15.92 -56.53
CA MET A 10 -6.49 16.21 -55.40
C MET A 10 -6.36 17.73 -55.27
N LEU A 11 -6.73 18.28 -54.12
CA LEU A 11 -6.27 19.60 -53.70
C LEU A 11 -5.26 19.44 -52.55
N LEU A 12 -4.00 19.74 -52.85
CA LEU A 12 -2.99 20.13 -51.88
C LEU A 12 -3.36 21.53 -51.37
N VAL A 13 -3.59 21.67 -50.06
CA VAL A 13 -3.68 22.98 -49.40
C VAL A 13 -2.50 23.13 -48.44
N SER A 14 -1.76 24.20 -48.68
CA SER A 14 -0.53 24.59 -47.99
C SER A 14 -0.80 25.12 -46.58
N CYS A 15 0.07 24.74 -45.63
CA CYS A 15 0.16 25.36 -44.31
C CYS A 15 0.52 26.85 -44.41
N SER A 16 -0.35 27.72 -43.90
CA SER A 16 0.04 29.05 -43.40
C SER A 16 -1.13 29.67 -42.64
N GLY A 17 -0.93 29.97 -41.36
CA GLY A 17 -1.80 30.88 -40.61
C GLY A 17 -2.08 30.42 -39.19
N LYS A 18 -1.42 31.09 -38.24
CA LYS A 18 -1.64 30.99 -36.80
C LYS A 18 -3.11 31.22 -36.44
N GLU A 19 -3.74 30.22 -35.84
CA GLU A 19 -4.80 30.43 -34.86
C GLU A 19 -4.41 29.70 -33.58
N LYS A 20 -4.17 30.51 -32.54
CA LYS A 20 -4.14 30.03 -31.17
C LYS A 20 -5.55 29.56 -30.85
N ASN A 21 -5.75 28.27 -30.62
CA ASN A 21 -6.85 27.80 -29.80
C ASN A 21 -6.43 26.51 -29.10
N ILE A 22 -6.28 26.67 -27.78
CA ILE A 22 -6.58 25.72 -26.70
C ILE A 22 -6.01 24.32 -26.95
N ALA A 23 -4.88 24.07 -26.29
CA ALA A 23 -4.51 22.71 -25.94
C ALA A 23 -5.73 22.09 -25.25
N GLU A 24 -6.34 21.10 -25.90
CA GLU A 24 -7.00 20.04 -25.16
C GLU A 24 -5.95 19.53 -24.17
N GLU A 25 -6.13 19.88 -22.90
CA GLU A 25 -5.55 19.09 -21.82
C GLU A 25 -6.02 17.67 -22.09
N ASP A 26 -5.09 16.86 -22.56
CA ASP A 26 -5.26 15.43 -22.71
C ASP A 26 -5.59 14.90 -21.31
N THR A 27 -6.88 14.75 -21.02
CA THR A 27 -7.41 14.19 -19.77
C THR A 27 -7.20 12.69 -19.72
N CYS A 28 -6.01 12.23 -20.09
CA CYS A 28 -5.49 10.90 -19.79
C CYS A 28 -5.03 10.86 -18.32
N ASN A 29 -5.94 11.16 -17.39
CA ASN A 29 -5.79 10.87 -15.95
C ASN A 29 -6.11 9.38 -15.67
N GLY A 30 -5.84 8.51 -16.64
CA GLY A 30 -6.10 7.07 -16.61
C GLY A 30 -4.82 6.28 -16.37
N THR A 31 -4.83 5.42 -15.33
CA THR A 31 -3.86 4.34 -15.04
C THR A 31 -2.42 4.65 -15.40
N CYS A 32 -1.68 5.27 -14.51
CA CYS A 32 -0.30 5.60 -14.83
C CYS A 32 0.74 4.61 -14.29
N PHE A 33 0.31 3.68 -13.42
CA PHE A 33 1.12 2.58 -12.94
C PHE A 33 0.54 1.24 -13.39
N THR A 34 1.41 0.31 -13.77
CA THR A 34 1.10 -1.11 -13.99
C THR A 34 2.25 -1.94 -13.41
N CYS A 35 2.01 -3.22 -13.14
CA CYS A 35 3.05 -4.10 -12.66
C CYS A 35 4.13 -4.40 -13.71
N GLU A 36 3.81 -4.27 -14.99
CA GLU A 36 4.81 -4.34 -16.06
C GLU A 36 5.82 -3.18 -15.98
N ALA A 37 5.36 -2.00 -15.55
CA ALA A 37 6.18 -0.81 -15.35
C ALA A 37 6.73 -0.67 -13.91
N ALA A 38 6.59 -1.71 -13.08
CA ALA A 38 7.05 -1.65 -11.69
C ALA A 38 8.57 -1.43 -11.62
N PRO A 39 9.06 -0.61 -10.68
CA PRO A 39 10.46 -0.22 -10.63
C PRO A 39 11.38 -1.40 -10.31
N GLU A 40 12.66 -1.26 -10.66
CA GLU A 40 13.70 -2.20 -10.27
C GLU A 40 13.72 -2.38 -8.74
N GLY A 41 13.89 -3.60 -8.27
CA GLY A 41 13.84 -3.94 -6.85
C GLY A 41 12.45 -4.41 -6.38
N THR A 42 11.44 -4.38 -7.25
CA THR A 42 10.11 -4.94 -6.95
C THR A 42 10.20 -6.42 -6.55
N ILE A 43 9.70 -6.71 -5.35
CA ILE A 43 9.57 -8.05 -4.74
C ILE A 43 8.19 -8.63 -5.05
N PHE A 44 7.16 -7.77 -5.05
CA PHE A 44 5.79 -8.13 -5.31
C PHE A 44 5.05 -6.94 -5.93
N CYS A 45 4.17 -7.22 -6.88
CA CYS A 45 3.27 -6.24 -7.46
C CYS A 45 1.92 -6.88 -7.76
N ASP A 46 0.85 -6.14 -7.49
CA ASP A 46 -0.51 -6.46 -7.90
C ASP A 46 -1.25 -5.17 -8.28
N ASP A 47 -1.35 -4.94 -9.58
CA ASP A 47 -2.19 -3.93 -10.23
C ASP A 47 -3.58 -4.50 -10.54
N PHE A 48 -3.86 -5.72 -10.10
CA PHE A 48 -5.14 -6.40 -10.20
C PHE A 48 -5.60 -6.78 -11.61
N GLU A 49 -4.82 -6.52 -12.66
CA GLU A 49 -5.25 -6.72 -14.05
C GLU A 49 -5.10 -8.18 -14.54
N ASN A 50 -4.26 -8.98 -13.89
CA ASN A 50 -4.15 -10.40 -14.21
C ASN A 50 -5.25 -11.24 -13.52
N ASN A 51 -5.56 -12.40 -14.11
CA ASN A 51 -6.60 -13.31 -13.61
C ASN A 51 -6.09 -14.32 -12.56
N VAL A 52 -4.91 -14.12 -11.98
CA VAL A 52 -4.41 -15.00 -10.91
C VAL A 52 -5.28 -14.77 -9.66
N PRO A 53 -5.83 -15.81 -9.03
CA PRO A 53 -6.65 -15.64 -7.83
C PRO A 53 -5.89 -14.96 -6.68
N LEU A 54 -6.55 -14.06 -5.93
CA LEU A 54 -5.93 -13.38 -4.78
C LEU A 54 -5.36 -14.37 -3.74
N LYS A 55 -6.03 -15.52 -3.53
CA LYS A 55 -5.58 -16.58 -2.60
C LYS A 55 -4.31 -17.31 -3.06
N GLU A 56 -3.86 -17.08 -4.28
CA GLU A 56 -2.59 -17.57 -4.84
C GLU A 56 -1.50 -16.48 -4.84
N LYS A 57 -1.86 -15.20 -4.73
CA LYS A 57 -0.94 -14.06 -4.63
C LYS A 57 -0.56 -13.73 -3.18
N TYR A 58 -1.54 -13.81 -2.29
CA TYR A 58 -1.46 -13.47 -0.87
C TYR A 58 -1.53 -14.75 -0.03
N PHE A 59 -0.89 -14.77 1.14
CA PHE A 59 -1.03 -15.92 2.04
C PHE A 59 -2.39 -15.90 2.73
N GLU A 60 -2.96 -14.71 2.93
CA GLU A 60 -4.31 -14.51 3.43
C GLU A 60 -5.04 -13.44 2.62
N TYR A 61 -6.24 -13.81 2.16
CA TYR A 61 -7.25 -12.90 1.64
C TYR A 61 -8.55 -13.16 2.41
N ASN A 62 -8.87 -12.25 3.32
CA ASN A 62 -10.14 -12.22 4.03
C ASN A 62 -11.10 -11.33 3.24
N ASP A 63 -12.09 -11.93 2.58
CA ASP A 63 -13.07 -11.23 1.76
C ASP A 63 -14.24 -10.61 2.56
N ALA A 64 -14.25 -10.81 3.88
CA ALA A 64 -15.29 -10.35 4.80
C ALA A 64 -16.73 -10.74 4.39
N GLY A 65 -16.89 -11.93 3.83
CA GLY A 65 -18.17 -12.42 3.32
C GLY A 65 -18.59 -11.72 2.02
N GLY A 66 -17.62 -11.48 1.14
CA GLY A 66 -17.83 -10.82 -0.15
C GLY A 66 -18.05 -9.32 -0.05
N ARG A 67 -17.38 -8.64 0.88
CA ARG A 67 -17.43 -7.18 1.04
C ARG A 67 -16.08 -6.50 0.83
N PHE A 68 -15.01 -7.27 0.80
CA PHE A 68 -13.76 -6.87 0.17
C PHE A 68 -13.64 -7.67 -1.12
N ILE A 69 -13.73 -7.00 -2.27
CA ILE A 69 -14.03 -7.64 -3.56
C ILE A 69 -13.16 -7.03 -4.64
N LEU A 70 -12.61 -7.88 -5.51
CA LEU A 70 -12.02 -7.47 -6.78
C LEU A 70 -13.13 -7.12 -7.78
N GLN A 71 -13.14 -5.90 -8.32
CA GLN A 71 -14.20 -5.42 -9.21
C GLN A 71 -13.62 -4.62 -10.38
N ASP A 72 -14.21 -4.77 -11.57
CA ASP A 72 -13.88 -3.94 -12.73
C ASP A 72 -14.33 -2.48 -12.52
N HIS A 73 -13.59 -1.54 -13.12
CA HIS A 73 -13.89 -0.10 -13.15
C HIS A 73 -13.90 0.64 -11.80
N VAL A 74 -13.34 0.04 -10.75
CA VAL A 74 -13.20 0.69 -9.44
C VAL A 74 -11.78 1.14 -9.12
N GLY A 75 -10.79 0.63 -9.87
CA GLY A 75 -9.39 0.98 -9.75
C GLY A 75 -9.06 2.34 -10.36
N GLN A 76 -7.80 2.73 -10.26
CA GLN A 76 -7.32 4.01 -10.76
C GLN A 76 -7.51 4.07 -12.28
N GLY A 77 -7.97 5.20 -12.82
CA GLY A 77 -8.23 5.31 -14.25
C GLY A 77 -9.29 4.36 -14.84
N GLY A 78 -10.10 3.71 -13.99
CA GLY A 78 -11.13 2.77 -14.44
C GLY A 78 -10.64 1.34 -14.67
N SER A 79 -9.45 0.99 -14.16
CA SER A 79 -8.92 -0.37 -14.07
C SER A 79 -9.75 -1.26 -13.13
N ARG A 80 -9.40 -2.53 -13.07
CA ARG A 80 -9.86 -3.42 -12.01
C ARG A 80 -9.15 -3.01 -10.72
N GLY A 81 -9.86 -3.09 -9.61
CA GLY A 81 -9.30 -2.76 -8.31
C GLY A 81 -10.04 -3.44 -7.18
N MET A 82 -9.56 -3.26 -5.96
CA MET A 82 -10.21 -3.79 -4.78
C MET A 82 -11.20 -2.78 -4.23
N LYS A 83 -12.47 -3.17 -4.13
CA LYS A 83 -13.55 -2.41 -3.48
C LYS A 83 -13.85 -3.00 -2.11
N VAL A 84 -14.05 -2.14 -1.13
CA VAL A 84 -14.45 -2.46 0.23
C VAL A 84 -15.81 -1.84 0.50
N VAL A 85 -16.76 -2.60 1.05
CA VAL A 85 -18.10 -2.15 1.42
C VAL A 85 -18.28 -2.25 2.94
N PHE A 86 -18.14 -1.12 3.61
CA PHE A 86 -18.47 -0.97 5.02
C PHE A 86 -19.96 -0.71 5.18
N ARG A 87 -20.59 -1.41 6.12
CA ARG A 87 -21.88 -1.05 6.70
C ARG A 87 -21.65 -0.26 7.99
N LYS A 88 -22.62 0.55 8.38
CA LYS A 88 -22.59 1.23 9.67
C LYS A 88 -22.35 0.22 10.81
N GLY A 89 -21.36 0.49 11.64
CA GLY A 89 -20.93 -0.35 12.76
C GLY A 89 -19.86 -1.38 12.42
N ASP A 90 -19.51 -1.58 11.14
CA ASP A 90 -18.50 -2.57 10.77
C ASP A 90 -17.11 -2.20 11.27
N VAL A 91 -16.50 -3.15 11.97
CA VAL A 91 -15.15 -3.05 12.54
C VAL A 91 -14.12 -3.65 11.59
N ASP A 92 -14.27 -4.90 11.17
CA ASP A 92 -13.33 -5.60 10.28
C ASP A 92 -14.03 -5.95 8.96
N VAL A 93 -13.52 -5.40 7.86
CA VAL A 93 -14.02 -5.67 6.50
C VAL A 93 -12.88 -6.17 5.61
N GLY A 94 -12.08 -7.08 6.17
CA GLY A 94 -11.16 -7.89 5.38
C GLY A 94 -9.78 -7.27 5.20
N ALA A 95 -8.88 -8.09 4.64
CA ALA A 95 -7.48 -7.74 4.47
C ALA A 95 -6.83 -8.56 3.36
N LEU A 96 -5.79 -7.98 2.76
CA LEU A 96 -4.79 -8.67 1.95
C LEU A 96 -3.50 -8.74 2.75
N ARG A 97 -2.96 -9.94 2.96
CA ARG A 97 -1.69 -10.12 3.67
C ARG A 97 -0.68 -10.82 2.76
N LYS A 98 0.39 -10.09 2.42
CA LYS A 98 1.46 -10.61 1.57
C LYS A 98 2.67 -10.95 2.41
N SER A 99 3.20 -12.16 2.22
CA SER A 99 4.48 -12.57 2.75
C SER A 99 5.59 -12.31 1.74
N ILE A 100 6.73 -11.88 2.24
CA ILE A 100 7.97 -11.71 1.48
C ILE A 100 9.11 -12.37 2.26
N GLY A 101 10.15 -12.82 1.56
CA GLY A 101 11.33 -13.33 2.24
C GLY A 101 11.04 -14.58 3.06
N ARG A 102 12.01 -14.91 3.91
CA ARG A 102 11.91 -15.99 4.86
C ARG A 102 10.83 -15.69 5.90
N THR A 103 9.92 -16.62 6.05
CA THR A 103 8.72 -16.51 6.87
C THR A 103 8.57 -17.74 7.77
N PRO A 104 7.95 -17.59 8.95
CA PRO A 104 7.74 -18.71 9.86
C PRO A 104 6.50 -19.54 9.47
N GLY A 105 6.68 -20.85 9.41
CA GLY A 105 5.61 -21.84 9.25
C GLY A 105 4.92 -21.86 7.90
N ASP A 106 4.24 -22.97 7.63
CA ASP A 106 3.64 -23.26 6.33
C ASP A 106 2.52 -22.28 5.97
N TYR A 107 1.77 -21.80 6.97
CA TYR A 107 0.64 -20.89 6.73
C TYR A 107 1.08 -19.51 6.23
N ILE A 108 2.04 -18.87 6.92
CA ILE A 108 2.50 -17.51 6.59
C ILE A 108 3.40 -17.55 5.34
N SER A 109 4.18 -18.64 5.17
CA SER A 109 5.06 -18.80 4.01
C SER A 109 4.36 -19.14 2.71
N LYS A 110 3.08 -19.54 2.77
CA LYS A 110 2.28 -19.78 1.57
C LYS A 110 2.32 -18.57 0.64
N ASN A 111 2.65 -18.80 -0.63
CA ASN A 111 2.74 -17.75 -1.66
C ASN A 111 3.74 -16.62 -1.35
N ALA A 112 4.74 -16.84 -0.49
CA ALA A 112 5.75 -15.82 -0.19
C ALA A 112 6.56 -15.44 -1.45
N SER A 113 6.83 -14.15 -1.63
CA SER A 113 7.74 -13.68 -2.68
C SER A 113 9.19 -13.74 -2.20
N SER A 114 10.08 -14.35 -3.00
CA SER A 114 11.51 -14.52 -2.66
C SER A 114 11.75 -15.21 -1.30
N PRO A 115 11.16 -16.40 -1.03
CA PRO A 115 11.19 -17.07 0.29
C PRO A 115 12.60 -17.39 0.81
N GLU A 116 13.61 -17.39 -0.06
CA GLU A 116 15.01 -17.63 0.24
C GLU A 116 15.79 -16.39 0.74
N LYS A 117 15.17 -15.21 0.73
CA LYS A 117 15.82 -13.93 1.08
C LYS A 117 15.39 -13.40 2.44
N ASP A 118 16.24 -12.57 3.04
CA ASP A 118 15.91 -11.77 4.21
C ASP A 118 15.93 -10.28 3.82
N PHE A 119 14.92 -9.52 4.25
CA PHE A 119 14.82 -8.08 3.98
C PHE A 119 14.97 -7.26 5.25
N ASN A 120 16.03 -6.44 5.30
CA ASN A 120 16.19 -5.41 6.36
C ASN A 120 15.47 -4.11 6.00
N GLU A 121 15.24 -3.87 4.71
CA GLU A 121 14.79 -2.60 4.17
C GLU A 121 13.81 -2.87 3.03
N ILE A 122 12.61 -2.32 3.15
CA ILE A 122 11.59 -2.39 2.09
C ILE A 122 10.82 -1.09 1.98
N TYR A 123 10.32 -0.86 0.78
CA TYR A 123 9.30 0.12 0.45
C TYR A 123 8.01 -0.63 0.11
N TRP A 124 6.86 -0.06 0.43
CA TRP A 124 5.58 -0.57 -0.02
C TRP A 124 4.65 0.57 -0.42
N ARG A 125 3.79 0.32 -1.42
CA ARG A 125 2.83 1.29 -1.94
C ARG A 125 1.43 0.68 -2.02
N VAL A 126 0.43 1.53 -1.85
CA VAL A 126 -0.95 1.29 -2.25
C VAL A 126 -1.60 2.60 -2.70
N ASP A 127 -2.39 2.55 -3.76
CA ASP A 127 -3.25 3.67 -4.13
C ASP A 127 -4.60 3.52 -3.43
N LEU A 128 -5.12 4.61 -2.88
CA LEU A 128 -6.29 4.63 -2.03
C LEU A 128 -7.28 5.70 -2.47
N ARG A 129 -8.56 5.33 -2.59
CA ARG A 129 -9.67 6.26 -2.78
C ARG A 129 -10.80 5.96 -1.81
N ARG A 130 -11.52 6.99 -1.39
CA ARG A 130 -12.79 6.85 -0.65
C ARG A 130 -13.96 7.29 -1.52
N GLN A 131 -15.15 6.76 -1.29
CA GLN A 131 -16.36 7.29 -1.93
C GLN A 131 -16.56 8.78 -1.60
N ALA A 132 -17.22 9.53 -2.49
CA ALA A 132 -17.67 10.88 -2.19
C ALA A 132 -18.61 10.88 -0.97
N GLY A 133 -18.47 11.87 -0.08
CA GLY A 133 -19.26 11.95 1.16
C GLY A 133 -18.84 10.96 2.26
N TRP A 134 -17.63 10.38 2.15
CA TRP A 134 -17.02 9.57 3.20
C TRP A 134 -16.95 10.30 4.55
N LYS A 135 -17.25 9.62 5.66
CA LYS A 135 -17.26 10.18 7.01
C LYS A 135 -16.49 9.30 7.99
N GLY A 136 -15.95 9.90 9.04
CA GLY A 136 -15.35 9.17 10.17
C GLY A 136 -13.83 8.98 10.09
N GLY A 137 -13.12 9.80 9.32
CA GLY A 137 -11.65 9.75 9.22
C GLY A 137 -11.16 8.54 8.44
N GLY A 138 -9.94 8.07 8.68
CA GLY A 138 -9.31 7.07 7.81
C GLY A 138 -9.58 5.60 8.11
N ALA A 139 -10.64 5.27 8.85
CA ALA A 139 -10.94 3.89 9.29
C ALA A 139 -9.74 3.23 9.98
N ASP A 140 -9.20 3.87 11.03
CA ASP A 140 -8.08 3.42 11.85
C ASP A 140 -6.95 2.75 11.06
N LYS A 141 -6.95 1.43 10.82
CA LYS A 141 -5.83 0.72 10.19
C LYS A 141 -5.88 0.77 8.65
N LEU A 142 -4.73 0.98 8.02
CA LEU A 142 -4.59 0.97 6.55
C LEU A 142 -3.54 -0.04 6.08
N THR A 143 -2.25 0.19 6.37
CA THR A 143 -1.18 -0.76 6.00
C THR A 143 -0.16 -0.94 7.11
N ARG A 144 0.61 -2.03 7.05
CA ARG A 144 1.83 -2.19 7.84
C ARG A 144 2.84 -3.07 7.15
N ALA A 145 4.12 -2.75 7.32
CA ALA A 145 5.19 -3.73 7.22
C ALA A 145 5.45 -4.36 8.61
N THR A 146 5.77 -5.64 8.66
CA THR A 146 5.94 -6.37 9.92
C THR A 146 7.01 -7.47 9.83
N VAL A 147 7.61 -7.75 10.99
CA VAL A 147 8.43 -8.94 11.24
C VAL A 147 7.56 -9.96 11.95
N MET A 148 7.05 -10.96 11.23
CA MET A 148 6.40 -12.13 11.81
C MET A 148 7.51 -13.05 12.34
N ALA A 149 7.67 -13.11 13.67
CA ALA A 149 8.82 -13.73 14.31
C ALA A 149 8.69 -15.27 14.40
N ASN A 150 7.46 -15.79 14.51
CA ASN A 150 7.19 -17.23 14.62
C ASN A 150 5.74 -17.57 14.17
N GLU A 151 5.41 -18.86 14.18
CA GLU A 151 4.11 -19.40 13.76
C GLU A 151 2.95 -19.00 14.69
N ALA A 152 3.25 -18.56 15.92
CA ALA A 152 2.26 -18.03 16.86
C ALA A 152 1.87 -16.57 16.56
N TRP A 153 2.33 -16.03 15.42
CA TRP A 153 2.09 -14.65 15.01
C TRP A 153 2.69 -13.58 15.93
N ALA A 154 3.69 -13.93 16.75
CA ALA A 154 4.45 -12.92 17.48
C ALA A 154 5.10 -11.94 16.50
N GLN A 155 5.06 -10.65 16.83
CA GLN A 155 5.57 -9.58 15.96
C GLN A 155 6.83 -8.97 16.55
N GLY A 156 7.94 -9.02 15.83
CA GLY A 156 9.22 -8.43 16.25
C GLY A 156 9.28 -6.92 16.04
N ALA A 157 8.80 -6.43 14.90
CA ALA A 157 8.74 -5.01 14.57
C ALA A 157 7.52 -4.75 13.67
N ILE A 158 6.92 -3.57 13.81
CA ILE A 158 5.73 -3.18 13.08
C ILE A 158 5.84 -1.70 12.67
N GLY A 159 5.86 -1.45 11.36
CA GLY A 159 5.73 -0.12 10.77
C GLY A 159 4.27 0.17 10.44
N HIS A 160 3.48 0.62 11.41
CA HIS A 160 2.06 0.93 11.18
C HIS A 160 1.90 2.22 10.36
N LEU A 161 1.04 2.15 9.34
CA LEU A 161 0.39 3.31 8.73
C LEU A 161 -1.12 3.21 8.98
N TRP A 162 -1.60 4.06 9.88
CA TRP A 162 -2.99 4.12 10.33
C TRP A 162 -3.44 5.57 10.45
N SER A 163 -4.73 5.81 10.63
CA SER A 163 -5.31 7.15 10.60
C SER A 163 -5.45 7.77 11.99
N SER A 164 -5.38 9.10 12.02
CA SER A 164 -5.74 9.93 13.17
C SER A 164 -6.56 11.10 12.65
N GLY A 165 -7.89 11.01 12.79
CA GLY A 165 -8.81 11.94 12.16
C GLY A 165 -8.66 11.93 10.64
N ASN A 166 -8.33 13.10 10.08
CA ASN A 166 -8.22 13.30 8.63
C ASN A 166 -6.86 12.91 8.01
N TYR A 167 -5.90 12.51 8.85
CA TYR A 167 -4.51 12.34 8.43
C TYR A 167 -4.04 10.90 8.62
N LEU A 168 -3.04 10.52 7.84
CA LEU A 168 -2.29 9.28 8.05
C LEU A 168 -1.17 9.52 9.09
N VAL A 169 -0.88 8.50 9.87
CA VAL A 169 0.12 8.49 10.93
C VAL A 169 1.01 7.27 10.75
N MET A 170 2.31 7.51 10.83
CA MET A 170 3.28 6.44 11.07
C MET A 170 3.44 6.22 12.58
N ASP A 171 3.26 4.99 13.05
CA ASP A 171 3.39 4.63 14.47
C ASP A 171 4.22 3.35 14.64
N PRO A 172 5.54 3.48 14.72
CA PRO A 172 6.43 2.34 14.86
C PRO A 172 6.29 1.67 16.24
N ALA A 173 6.19 0.35 16.23
CA ALA A 173 6.19 -0.49 17.42
C ALA A 173 7.19 -1.64 17.29
N SER A 174 7.72 -2.11 18.42
CA SER A 174 8.60 -3.26 18.47
C SER A 174 8.14 -4.26 19.50
N GLY A 175 8.08 -5.54 19.14
CA GLY A 175 7.93 -6.63 20.09
C GLY A 175 9.25 -7.25 20.53
N ILE A 176 10.36 -6.59 20.20
CA ILE A 176 11.69 -6.90 20.71
C ILE A 176 12.04 -5.86 21.77
N ASP A 177 12.47 -6.32 22.94
CA ASP A 177 12.95 -5.45 24.01
C ASP A 177 14.32 -4.83 23.68
N GLU A 178 14.81 -3.91 24.52
CA GLU A 178 16.10 -3.25 24.27
C GLU A 178 17.31 -4.18 24.39
N ALA A 179 17.17 -5.30 25.09
CA ALA A 179 18.20 -6.33 25.21
C ALA A 179 18.24 -7.25 23.97
N GLY A 180 17.25 -7.17 23.08
CA GLY A 180 17.17 -7.98 21.87
C GLY A 180 16.40 -9.28 22.04
N ASN A 181 15.49 -9.37 23.01
CA ASN A 181 14.61 -10.53 23.20
C ASN A 181 13.23 -10.29 22.60
N LEU A 182 12.67 -11.29 21.92
CA LEU A 182 11.25 -11.28 21.53
C LEU A 182 10.38 -11.45 22.77
N VAL A 183 9.58 -10.42 23.07
CA VAL A 183 8.65 -10.41 24.21
C VAL A 183 7.20 -10.65 23.78
N THR A 184 6.85 -10.30 22.55
CA THR A 184 5.50 -10.56 22.01
C THR A 184 5.28 -12.05 21.79
N THR A 185 4.03 -12.48 21.96
CA THR A 185 3.65 -13.90 21.93
C THR A 185 2.53 -14.21 20.94
N LYS A 186 1.90 -13.18 20.36
CA LYS A 186 0.75 -13.27 19.47
C LYS A 186 0.64 -12.06 18.56
N TYR A 187 -0.26 -12.12 17.58
CA TYR A 187 -0.61 -10.97 16.73
C TYR A 187 -1.16 -9.81 17.57
N ASN A 188 -0.72 -8.58 17.31
CA ASN A 188 -1.11 -7.38 18.04
C ASN A 188 -1.04 -7.55 19.57
N ASP A 189 0.05 -8.13 20.09
CA ASP A 189 0.30 -8.26 21.53
C ASP A 189 0.67 -6.89 22.14
N PHE A 190 -0.29 -5.96 22.10
CA PHE A 190 -0.10 -4.53 22.34
C PHE A 190 0.51 -4.22 23.71
N ASP A 191 0.16 -5.01 24.73
CA ASP A 191 0.67 -4.88 26.10
C ASP A 191 2.18 -5.17 26.20
N LYS A 192 2.73 -5.88 25.21
CA LYS A 192 4.16 -6.24 25.15
C LYS A 192 4.93 -5.47 24.09
N LEU A 193 4.27 -4.60 23.34
CA LEU A 193 4.94 -3.76 22.36
C LEU A 193 5.61 -2.56 23.04
N ARG A 194 6.86 -2.33 22.66
CA ARG A 194 7.56 -1.08 22.89
C ARG A 194 7.11 -0.06 21.84
N TRP A 195 6.43 0.97 22.32
CA TRP A 195 5.98 2.13 21.55
C TRP A 195 6.93 3.31 21.72
N ASN A 196 6.51 4.50 21.27
CA ASN A 196 7.28 5.75 21.34
C ASN A 196 8.58 5.74 20.53
N LEU A 197 8.61 4.98 19.43
CA LEU A 197 9.76 4.88 18.53
C LEU A 197 9.79 5.99 17.47
N GLY A 198 9.18 7.15 17.77
CA GLY A 198 9.09 8.29 16.85
C GLY A 198 7.86 8.25 15.94
N LYS A 199 6.67 8.21 16.55
CA LYS A 199 5.40 8.44 15.87
C LYS A 199 5.39 9.81 15.17
N LYS A 200 4.88 9.88 13.94
CA LYS A 200 4.68 11.14 13.20
C LYS A 200 3.30 11.16 12.54
N LEU A 201 2.62 12.29 12.68
CA LEU A 201 1.39 12.62 11.97
C LEU A 201 1.77 13.25 10.62
N GLY A 202 1.14 12.78 9.55
CA GLY A 202 1.26 13.40 8.23
C GLY A 202 0.56 14.75 8.16
N THR A 203 0.68 15.41 7.01
CA THR A 203 0.15 16.75 6.79
C THR A 203 -0.92 16.82 5.71
N THR A 204 -0.96 15.83 4.80
CA THR A 204 -2.01 15.73 3.77
C THR A 204 -3.33 15.32 4.40
N ASP A 205 -4.37 16.15 4.20
CA ASP A 205 -5.75 15.83 4.55
C ASP A 205 -6.31 14.78 3.57
N MET A 206 -5.99 13.53 3.86
CA MET A 206 -6.37 12.38 3.02
C MET A 206 -7.78 11.88 3.31
N TYR A 207 -8.36 12.23 4.47
CA TYR A 207 -9.63 11.62 4.91
C TYR A 207 -10.83 12.56 5.06
N SER A 208 -10.69 13.87 4.81
CA SER A 208 -11.82 14.80 4.80
C SER A 208 -12.82 14.52 3.68
N ASP A 209 -13.99 15.19 3.80
CA ASP A 209 -15.00 15.30 2.76
C ASP A 209 -14.45 15.99 1.49
N ALA A 210 -13.56 16.98 1.65
CA ALA A 210 -13.07 17.80 0.55
C ALA A 210 -12.22 16.99 -0.43
N THR A 211 -11.50 15.98 0.07
CA THR A 211 -10.67 15.09 -0.74
C THR A 211 -11.35 13.75 -1.02
N ALA A 212 -12.62 13.60 -0.67
CA ALA A 212 -13.37 12.37 -0.91
C ALA A 212 -13.59 12.18 -2.42
N GLY A 213 -13.37 10.97 -2.93
CA GLY A 213 -13.36 10.69 -4.37
C GLY A 213 -12.00 10.84 -5.04
N GLU A 214 -11.01 11.45 -4.39
CA GLU A 214 -9.64 11.55 -4.91
C GLU A 214 -8.81 10.29 -4.65
N TRP A 215 -7.89 10.00 -5.57
CA TRP A 215 -6.88 8.97 -5.40
C TRP A 215 -5.63 9.52 -4.69
N PHE A 216 -5.13 8.77 -3.73
CA PHE A 216 -3.89 9.04 -3.03
C PHE A 216 -2.95 7.84 -3.17
N CYS A 217 -1.75 8.08 -3.68
CA CYS A 217 -0.67 7.10 -3.59
C CYS A 217 -0.01 7.22 -2.22
N VAL A 218 -0.09 6.15 -1.43
CA VAL A 218 0.55 6.05 -0.11
C VAL A 218 1.75 5.13 -0.24
N GLU A 219 2.93 5.62 0.14
CA GLU A 219 4.15 4.83 0.14
C GLU A 219 4.80 4.85 1.53
N GLY A 220 5.12 3.69 2.08
CA GLY A 220 5.90 3.54 3.32
C GLY A 220 7.28 2.97 3.05
N HIS A 221 8.24 3.32 3.90
CA HIS A 221 9.60 2.78 3.90
C HIS A 221 10.01 2.39 5.32
N MET A 222 10.40 1.13 5.50
CA MET A 222 10.87 0.60 6.76
C MET A 222 12.26 -0.01 6.59
N LYS A 223 13.20 0.45 7.41
CA LYS A 223 14.56 -0.09 7.53
C LYS A 223 14.83 -0.49 8.98
N LEU A 224 15.06 -1.78 9.20
CA LEU A 224 15.55 -2.32 10.47
C LEU A 224 16.94 -1.76 10.78
N ASN A 225 17.25 -1.61 12.07
CA ASN A 225 18.58 -1.18 12.50
C ASN A 225 19.61 -2.30 12.28
N THR A 226 20.87 -1.93 12.05
CA THR A 226 21.99 -2.88 12.22
C THR A 226 21.97 -3.40 13.66
N PRO A 227 22.18 -4.71 13.91
CA PRO A 227 22.15 -5.25 15.27
C PRO A 227 23.09 -4.49 16.22
N GLY A 228 22.52 -4.00 17.34
CA GLY A 228 23.24 -3.22 18.35
C GLY A 228 23.35 -1.72 18.07
N ASN A 229 22.98 -1.26 16.88
CA ASN A 229 23.00 0.15 16.50
C ASN A 229 21.59 0.77 16.53
N LYS A 230 21.56 2.10 16.40
CA LYS A 230 20.33 2.90 16.31
C LYS A 230 20.32 3.66 14.98
N ASP A 231 20.29 2.92 13.87
CA ASP A 231 20.35 3.43 12.48
C ASP A 231 19.12 3.02 11.66
N GLY A 232 18.05 2.54 12.33
CA GLY A 232 16.79 2.22 11.68
C GLY A 232 16.04 3.45 11.19
N ILE A 233 15.17 3.25 10.20
CA ILE A 233 14.35 4.30 9.56
C ILE A 233 12.90 3.83 9.47
N PHE A 234 11.98 4.75 9.69
CA PHE A 234 10.58 4.63 9.26
C PHE A 234 10.14 5.97 8.67
N GLU A 235 9.54 5.95 7.49
CA GLU A 235 9.01 7.15 6.85
C GLU A 235 7.90 6.80 5.86
N PHE A 236 7.15 7.81 5.45
CA PHE A 236 6.10 7.64 4.45
C PHE A 236 5.82 8.91 3.65
N TRP A 237 5.26 8.71 2.46
CA TRP A 237 4.87 9.75 1.52
C TRP A 237 3.41 9.58 1.10
N ILE A 238 2.79 10.70 0.73
CA ILE A 238 1.52 10.73 0.04
C ILE A 238 1.71 11.56 -1.22
N ASN A 239 1.44 10.99 -2.39
CA ASN A 239 1.64 11.63 -3.70
C ASN A 239 3.07 12.23 -3.83
N ASP A 240 4.09 11.42 -3.51
CA ASP A 240 5.52 11.80 -3.45
C ASP A 240 5.90 12.92 -2.46
N GLN A 241 4.95 13.48 -1.71
CA GLN A 241 5.23 14.45 -0.65
C GLN A 241 5.56 13.74 0.65
N LEU A 242 6.75 13.98 1.22
CA LEU A 242 7.17 13.39 2.50
C LEU A 242 6.25 13.88 3.61
N GLN A 243 5.65 12.93 4.32
CA GLN A 243 4.66 13.23 5.36
C GLN A 243 5.22 13.09 6.77
N GLY A 244 6.09 12.10 6.97
CA GLY A 244 6.71 11.84 8.26
C GLY A 244 7.94 10.97 8.09
N ILE A 245 8.95 11.26 8.91
CA ILE A 245 10.20 10.51 8.98
C ILE A 245 10.67 10.45 10.43
N THR A 246 11.14 9.27 10.81
CA THR A 246 11.97 9.07 11.99
C THR A 246 13.19 8.25 11.58
N THR A 247 14.36 8.79 11.89
CA THR A 247 15.66 8.10 11.71
C THR A 247 16.28 7.84 13.06
N GLY A 248 17.38 7.07 13.08
CA GLY A 248 18.08 6.77 14.32
C GLY A 248 17.33 5.80 15.23
N MET A 249 16.44 4.98 14.65
CA MET A 249 15.56 4.11 15.40
C MET A 249 16.27 2.84 15.87
N ASN A 250 15.91 2.36 17.06
CA ASN A 250 16.19 1.01 17.51
C ASN A 250 14.92 0.17 17.36
N TRP A 251 14.83 -0.63 16.31
CA TRP A 251 13.73 -1.58 16.12
C TRP A 251 13.90 -2.82 16.98
N HIS A 252 15.11 -3.39 17.12
CA HIS A 252 15.24 -4.75 17.64
C HIS A 252 16.49 -5.04 18.48
N GLY A 253 17.22 -4.02 18.94
CA GLY A 253 18.47 -4.20 19.69
C GLY A 253 19.43 -5.11 18.93
N ASN A 254 19.85 -6.21 19.57
CA ASN A 254 20.74 -7.24 18.99
C ASN A 254 20.01 -8.45 18.38
N TRP A 255 18.68 -8.45 18.28
CA TRP A 255 17.89 -9.60 17.82
C TRP A 255 18.39 -10.21 16.51
N ASN A 256 18.60 -9.40 15.47
CA ASN A 256 19.08 -9.91 14.18
C ASN A 256 20.60 -10.21 14.12
N SER A 257 21.31 -10.22 15.27
CA SER A 257 22.65 -10.83 15.36
C SER A 257 22.59 -12.36 15.22
N ASP A 258 21.47 -12.99 15.58
CA ASP A 258 21.19 -14.38 15.21
C ASP A 258 20.58 -14.41 13.80
N ALA A 259 21.30 -14.99 12.84
CA ALA A 259 20.84 -15.10 11.46
C ALA A 259 19.55 -15.95 11.32
N ARG A 260 19.19 -16.77 12.31
CA ARG A 260 17.94 -17.55 12.30
C ARG A 260 16.72 -16.68 12.57
N ASN A 261 16.89 -15.52 13.19
CA ASN A 261 15.79 -14.63 13.49
C ASN A 261 15.21 -13.99 12.23
N MET A 262 13.89 -13.85 12.22
CA MET A 262 13.16 -13.28 11.09
C MET A 262 13.45 -11.79 10.92
N LYS A 263 13.33 -11.33 9.68
CA LYS A 263 13.39 -9.92 9.29
C LYS A 263 12.04 -9.47 8.73
N ILE A 264 12.00 -8.36 7.98
CA ILE A 264 10.72 -7.88 7.42
C ILE A 264 10.22 -8.93 6.45
N ASN A 265 9.04 -9.48 6.73
CA ASN A 265 8.53 -10.64 6.01
C ASN A 265 7.01 -10.63 5.79
N GLY A 266 6.33 -9.54 6.16
CA GLY A 266 4.92 -9.34 5.89
C GLY A 266 4.60 -7.89 5.58
N VAL A 267 3.73 -7.67 4.59
CA VAL A 267 3.09 -6.38 4.34
C VAL A 267 1.57 -6.61 4.25
N PHE A 268 0.82 -5.95 5.13
CA PHE A 268 -0.62 -6.14 5.25
C PHE A 268 -1.37 -4.87 4.83
N PHE A 269 -2.48 -5.05 4.13
CA PHE A 269 -3.41 -4.02 3.69
C PHE A 269 -4.76 -4.36 4.31
N GLU A 270 -5.22 -3.54 5.26
CA GLU A 270 -6.30 -3.85 6.18
C GLU A 270 -7.45 -2.84 6.06
N ASN A 271 -8.67 -3.31 6.31
CA ASN A 271 -9.88 -2.50 6.33
C ASN A 271 -10.52 -2.57 7.72
N TYR A 272 -9.96 -1.84 8.68
CA TYR A 272 -10.34 -2.01 10.09
C TYR A 272 -10.60 -0.70 10.82
N TRP A 273 -11.82 -0.53 11.33
CA TRP A 273 -12.24 0.56 12.21
C TRP A 273 -12.19 0.15 13.68
N ASN A 274 -11.59 0.96 14.56
CA ASN A 274 -11.61 0.71 16.00
C ASN A 274 -13.02 0.89 16.58
N ASN A 275 -13.77 1.89 16.09
CA ASN A 275 -15.11 2.25 16.61
C ASN A 275 -16.26 1.93 15.65
N GLY A 276 -15.98 1.15 14.59
CA GLY A 276 -16.94 0.84 13.54
C GLY A 276 -17.18 1.98 12.55
N SER A 277 -17.55 1.64 11.31
CA SER A 277 -17.91 2.65 10.31
C SER A 277 -19.13 3.48 10.75
N VAL A 278 -19.07 4.80 10.58
CA VAL A 278 -20.16 5.69 11.04
C VAL A 278 -21.41 5.66 10.16
N GLN A 279 -21.26 5.16 8.93
CA GLN A 279 -22.30 5.02 7.91
C GLN A 279 -21.94 3.88 6.94
N ASP A 280 -22.85 3.57 6.02
CA ASP A 280 -22.53 2.70 4.89
C ASP A 280 -21.63 3.45 3.91
N GLN A 281 -20.46 2.90 3.61
CA GLN A 281 -19.48 3.57 2.77
C GLN A 281 -18.43 2.65 2.15
N GLU A 282 -17.82 3.14 1.09
CA GLU A 282 -16.88 2.39 0.27
C GLU A 282 -15.48 3.00 0.26
N ARG A 283 -14.50 2.11 0.17
CA ARG A 283 -13.08 2.40 -0.05
C ARG A 283 -12.60 1.57 -1.23
N TYR A 284 -11.63 2.10 -1.96
CA TYR A 284 -11.01 1.43 -3.09
C TYR A 284 -9.50 1.40 -2.90
N MET A 285 -8.88 0.29 -3.27
CA MET A 285 -7.43 0.11 -3.30
C MET A 285 -7.00 -0.35 -4.68
N ASP A 286 -5.85 0.12 -5.12
CA ASP A 286 -5.22 -0.30 -6.38
C ASP A 286 -3.69 -0.27 -6.25
N ASN A 287 -2.98 -0.85 -7.21
CA ASN A 287 -1.53 -0.74 -7.40
C ASN A 287 -0.71 -1.04 -6.15
N ILE A 288 -0.85 -2.26 -5.62
CA ILE A 288 -0.04 -2.72 -4.49
C ILE A 288 1.36 -3.09 -4.99
N VAL A 289 2.39 -2.51 -4.35
CA VAL A 289 3.79 -2.79 -4.69
C VAL A 289 4.60 -2.96 -3.42
N ILE A 290 5.56 -3.88 -3.44
CA ILE A 290 6.60 -4.03 -2.41
C ILE A 290 7.95 -4.08 -3.11
N SER A 291 8.92 -3.30 -2.69
CA SER A 291 10.21 -3.14 -3.36
C SER A 291 11.37 -2.98 -2.38
N THR A 292 12.58 -3.32 -2.81
CA THR A 292 13.83 -2.98 -2.09
C THR A 292 14.33 -1.57 -2.38
N LYS A 293 13.69 -0.86 -3.31
CA LYS A 293 13.99 0.53 -3.67
C LYS A 293 12.72 1.38 -3.61
N ARG A 294 12.90 2.69 -3.49
CA ARG A 294 11.81 3.67 -3.55
C ARG A 294 10.94 3.43 -4.79
N ILE A 295 9.62 3.39 -4.59
CA ILE A 295 8.64 3.08 -5.63
C ILE A 295 8.21 4.36 -6.35
N GLY A 296 7.90 5.41 -5.58
CA GLY A 296 7.35 6.65 -6.09
C GLY A 296 5.88 6.56 -6.47
N CYS A 297 5.25 7.72 -6.59
CA CYS A 297 3.86 7.88 -7.02
C CYS A 297 3.73 8.37 -8.45
N SER A 298 4.81 8.91 -9.03
CA SER A 298 4.86 9.21 -10.45
C SER A 298 4.89 7.93 -11.29
N CYS A 299 4.05 7.92 -12.30
CA CYS A 299 4.18 7.12 -13.52
C CYS A 299 5.64 7.23 -14.00
N GLY A 300 6.30 6.10 -14.27
CA GLY A 300 7.68 6.12 -14.78
C GLY A 300 7.82 7.12 -15.93
N LYS A 301 8.80 8.03 -15.82
CA LYS A 301 9.16 8.93 -16.92
C LYS A 301 10.07 8.22 -17.91
#